data_AF-A0A7Y2P9N1-F1
#
_entry.id   AF-A0A7Y2P9N1-F1
#
_cell.length_a   1.000
_cell.length_b   1.000
_cell.length_c   1.000
_cell.angle_alpha   90.00
_cell.angle_beta   90.00
_cell.angle_gamma   90.00
#
_symmetry.space_group_name_H-M   'P 1'
#
loop_
_entity.id
_entity.type
_entity.pdbx_description
1 polymer ?
#
loop_
_entity_poly.entity_id
_entity_poly.type
_entity_poly.pdbx_seq_one_letter_code
_entity_poly.pdbx_strand_id
1 'polypeptide(L)'
;HLDLVIADVVMPGMDGIAMYRKMRDLPGTGDTPLLFLSGKDDTSMKVEALHLGAEDYLLKPVDLKELAARIRNIIRRDKRRKKGAAGTGTSQGVMGDLTILGVPDIVQTLHLGLKTACVLLRAGQPDEGRIYFTNGRISHCETGDLLGEEAFYRLLRMQEGAFVITHGQTTKKRTVDMDEMQMILEGFRRIDEEKKENTTG
;
A
#
# COMPACT_ATOMS: atom_id res chain seq x y z
N HIS A 1 -11.30 -17.88 -11.66
CA HIS A 1 -10.47 -16.75 -11.19
C HIS A 1 -10.38 -15.73 -12.32
N LEU A 2 -10.59 -14.44 -12.04
CA LEU A 2 -10.53 -13.39 -13.05
C LEU A 2 -9.12 -12.78 -13.08
N ASP A 3 -8.50 -12.73 -14.26
CA ASP A 3 -7.15 -12.17 -14.46
C ASP A 3 -7.14 -10.65 -14.63
N LEU A 4 -8.24 -10.07 -15.12
CA LEU A 4 -8.43 -8.64 -15.34
C LEU A 4 -9.92 -8.36 -15.57
N VAL A 5 -10.41 -7.23 -15.07
CA VAL A 5 -11.71 -6.66 -15.46
C VAL A 5 -11.48 -5.43 -16.31
N ILE A 6 -12.22 -5.32 -17.41
CA ILE A 6 -12.27 -4.12 -18.24
C ILE A 6 -13.69 -3.60 -18.15
N ALA A 7 -13.86 -2.35 -17.73
CA ALA A 7 -15.18 -1.78 -17.46
C ALA A 7 -15.34 -0.40 -18.08
N ASP A 8 -16.56 -0.07 -18.51
CA ASP A 8 -16.89 1.32 -18.81
C ASP A 8 -17.07 2.11 -17.52
N VAL A 9 -16.67 3.38 -17.53
CA VAL A 9 -16.93 4.30 -16.42
C VAL A 9 -18.38 4.76 -16.44
N VAL A 10 -18.89 5.07 -17.63
CA VAL A 10 -20.25 5.59 -17.80
C VAL A 10 -21.15 4.44 -18.23
N MET A 11 -21.92 3.92 -17.28
CA MET A 11 -22.88 2.84 -17.51
C MET A 11 -24.25 3.23 -16.93
N PRO A 12 -25.36 2.87 -17.60
CA PRO A 12 -26.70 3.11 -17.06
C PRO A 12 -26.94 2.26 -15.80
N GLY A 13 -27.53 2.88 -14.78
CA GLY A 13 -27.88 2.24 -13.51
C GLY A 13 -26.78 2.26 -12.45
N MET A 14 -25.58 1.79 -12.78
CA MET A 14 -24.42 1.80 -11.87
C MET A 14 -23.18 2.24 -12.64
N ASP A 15 -22.51 3.29 -12.18
CA ASP A 15 -21.24 3.72 -12.78
C ASP A 15 -20.11 2.72 -12.48
N GLY A 16 -19.07 2.75 -13.31
CA GLY A 16 -17.94 1.83 -13.19
C GLY A 16 -17.15 1.99 -11.89
N ILE A 17 -17.18 3.17 -11.27
CA ILE A 17 -16.49 3.45 -10.01
C ILE A 17 -17.23 2.76 -8.84
N ALA A 18 -18.55 2.88 -8.78
CA ALA A 18 -19.41 2.19 -7.83
C ALA A 18 -19.31 0.67 -8.01
N MET A 19 -19.23 0.19 -9.25
CA MET A 19 -18.95 -1.22 -9.54
C MET A 19 -17.60 -1.65 -8.97
N TYR A 20 -16.54 -0.87 -9.18
CA TYR A 20 -15.20 -1.16 -8.65
C TYR A 20 -15.22 -1.26 -7.12
N ARG A 21 -15.86 -0.32 -6.42
CA ARG A 21 -15.99 -0.37 -4.95
C ARG A 21 -16.67 -1.66 -4.49
N LYS A 22 -17.83 -2.00 -5.07
CA LYS A 22 -18.52 -3.27 -4.77
C LYS A 22 -17.67 -4.50 -5.08
N MET A 23 -16.92 -4.47 -6.17
CA MET A 23 -16.02 -5.57 -6.55
C MET A 23 -14.90 -5.78 -5.52
N ARG A 24 -14.47 -4.73 -4.80
CA ARG A 24 -13.48 -4.85 -3.73
C ARG A 24 -14.02 -5.56 -2.49
N ASP A 25 -15.33 -5.47 -2.24
CA ASP A 25 -15.98 -6.11 -1.09
C ASP A 25 -16.41 -7.56 -1.38
N LEU A 26 -16.52 -7.95 -2.65
CA LEU A 26 -16.96 -9.28 -3.05
C LEU A 26 -15.86 -10.36 -2.88
N PRO A 27 -16.18 -11.53 -2.30
CA PRO A 27 -15.24 -12.65 -2.19
C PRO A 27 -14.71 -13.09 -3.56
N GLY A 28 -13.39 -13.18 -3.69
CA GLY A 28 -12.73 -13.68 -4.90
C GLY A 28 -12.47 -12.64 -6.01
N THR A 29 -12.95 -11.40 -5.86
CA THR A 29 -12.70 -10.30 -6.81
C THR A 29 -11.90 -9.14 -6.22
N GLY A 30 -11.73 -9.11 -4.90
CA GLY A 30 -11.01 -8.04 -4.19
C GLY A 30 -9.57 -7.79 -4.65
N ASP A 31 -8.93 -8.78 -5.28
CA ASP A 31 -7.57 -8.70 -5.79
C ASP A 31 -7.47 -8.64 -7.32
N THR A 32 -8.60 -8.69 -8.03
CA THR A 32 -8.60 -8.67 -9.49
C THR A 32 -8.25 -7.25 -9.97
N PRO A 33 -7.26 -7.09 -10.87
CA PRO A 33 -6.95 -5.80 -11.47
C PRO A 33 -8.12 -5.29 -12.31
N LEU A 34 -8.30 -3.97 -12.37
CA LEU A 34 -9.36 -3.34 -13.16
C LEU A 34 -8.80 -2.21 -14.05
N LEU A 35 -9.18 -2.24 -15.32
CA LEU A 35 -8.88 -1.25 -16.34
C LEU A 35 -10.16 -0.52 -16.74
N PHE A 36 -10.18 0.80 -16.60
CA PHE A 36 -11.32 1.59 -17.06
C PHE A 36 -11.17 2.00 -18.52
N LEU A 37 -12.27 1.92 -19.26
CA LEU A 37 -12.45 2.54 -20.57
C LEU A 37 -13.54 3.60 -20.47
N SER A 38 -13.33 4.81 -20.95
CA SER A 38 -14.35 5.87 -20.87
C SER A 38 -14.46 6.64 -22.17
N GLY A 39 -15.68 6.99 -22.58
CA GLY A 39 -15.91 7.94 -23.67
C GLY A 39 -15.74 9.41 -23.26
N LYS A 40 -15.60 9.71 -21.97
CA LYS A 40 -15.41 11.07 -21.45
C LYS A 40 -13.95 11.33 -21.11
N ASP A 41 -13.40 12.38 -21.72
CA ASP A 41 -12.09 12.92 -21.38
C ASP A 41 -12.22 13.87 -20.20
N ASP A 42 -12.46 13.28 -19.03
CA ASP A 42 -12.57 14.00 -17.77
C ASP A 42 -11.38 13.65 -16.88
N THR A 43 -10.46 14.61 -16.75
CA THR A 43 -9.28 14.49 -15.89
C THR A 43 -9.64 14.18 -14.45
N SER A 44 -10.76 14.71 -13.93
CA SER A 44 -11.18 14.46 -12.55
C SER A 44 -11.57 13.00 -12.32
N MET A 45 -12.32 12.40 -13.25
CA MET A 45 -12.70 10.99 -13.20
C MET A 45 -11.48 10.07 -13.34
N LYS A 46 -10.53 10.44 -14.20
CA LYS A 46 -9.27 9.70 -14.36
C LYS A 46 -8.45 9.69 -13.06
N VAL A 47 -8.34 10.85 -12.43
CA VAL A 47 -7.63 10.98 -11.15
C VAL A 47 -8.32 10.17 -10.06
N GLU A 48 -9.65 10.24 -9.94
CA GLU A 48 -10.41 9.47 -8.95
C GLU A 48 -10.24 7.95 -9.17
N ALA A 49 -10.36 7.48 -10.41
CA ALA A 49 -10.20 6.07 -10.75
C ALA A 49 -8.82 5.52 -10.34
N LEU A 50 -7.76 6.30 -10.56
CA LEU A 50 -6.40 5.93 -10.15
C LEU A 50 -6.22 5.97 -8.63
N HIS A 51 -6.79 6.96 -7.94
CA HIS A 51 -6.76 7.04 -6.47
C HIS A 51 -7.45 5.84 -5.81
N LEU A 52 -8.53 5.35 -6.41
CA LEU A 52 -9.24 4.17 -5.93
C LEU A 52 -8.45 2.87 -6.16
N GLY A 53 -7.36 2.90 -6.93
CA GLY A 53 -6.51 1.75 -7.23
C GLY A 53 -6.96 0.98 -8.48
N ALA A 54 -7.52 1.65 -9.48
CA ALA A 54 -7.58 1.09 -10.83
C ALA A 54 -6.16 0.99 -11.40
N GLU A 55 -5.92 0.00 -12.26
CA GLU A 55 -4.60 -0.19 -12.87
C GLU A 55 -4.29 0.86 -13.93
N ASP A 56 -5.32 1.31 -14.65
CA ASP A 56 -5.20 2.29 -15.71
C ASP A 56 -6.60 2.80 -16.14
N TYR A 57 -6.62 3.88 -16.93
CA TYR A 57 -7.81 4.52 -17.48
C TYR A 57 -7.53 4.94 -18.93
N LEU A 58 -8.34 4.45 -19.88
CA LEU A 58 -8.20 4.76 -21.30
C LEU A 58 -9.42 5.44 -21.87
N LEU A 59 -9.16 6.44 -22.70
CA LEU A 59 -10.20 7.14 -23.44
C LEU A 59 -10.62 6.32 -24.67
N LYS A 60 -11.92 6.29 -24.94
CA LYS A 60 -12.50 5.75 -26.18
C LYS A 60 -12.53 6.86 -27.25
N PRO A 61 -12.27 6.53 -28.53
CA PRO A 61 -11.89 5.22 -29.04
C PRO A 61 -10.43 4.88 -28.68
N VAL A 62 -10.21 3.63 -28.25
CA VAL A 62 -8.87 3.12 -27.90
C VAL A 62 -8.30 2.29 -29.04
N ASP A 63 -7.01 2.47 -29.34
CA ASP A 63 -6.30 1.60 -30.28
C ASP A 63 -6.18 0.18 -29.72
N LEU A 64 -6.52 -0.83 -30.52
CA LEU A 64 -6.53 -2.23 -30.05
C LEU A 64 -5.12 -2.76 -29.72
N LYS A 65 -4.07 -2.28 -30.39
CA LYS A 65 -2.69 -2.66 -30.07
C LYS A 65 -2.25 -2.03 -28.76
N GLU A 66 -2.64 -0.78 -28.52
CA GLU A 66 -2.41 -0.10 -27.24
C GLU A 66 -3.12 -0.82 -26.10
N LEU A 67 -4.42 -1.10 -26.25
CA LEU A 67 -5.21 -1.84 -25.26
C LEU A 67 -4.58 -3.20 -24.96
N ALA A 68 -4.19 -3.96 -26.00
CA ALA A 68 -3.53 -5.25 -25.84
C ALA A 68 -2.16 -5.14 -25.15
N ALA A 69 -1.40 -4.07 -25.37
CA ALA A 69 -0.14 -3.84 -24.65
C ALA A 69 -0.37 -3.57 -23.16
N ARG A 70 -1.39 -2.76 -22.82
CA ARG A 70 -1.75 -2.43 -21.44
C ARG A 70 -2.28 -3.65 -20.70
N ILE A 71 -3.20 -4.41 -21.30
CA ILE A 71 -3.71 -5.67 -20.74
C ILE A 71 -2.56 -6.64 -20.41
N ARG A 72 -1.63 -6.86 -21.36
CA ARG A 72 -0.49 -7.76 -21.14
C ARG A 72 0.39 -7.28 -19.98
N ASN A 73 0.62 -5.98 -19.87
CA ASN A 73 1.42 -5.40 -18.79
C ASN A 73 0.74 -5.58 -17.42
N ILE A 74 -0.57 -5.33 -17.34
CA ILE A 74 -1.36 -5.48 -16.12
C ILE A 74 -1.36 -6.95 -15.67
N ILE A 75 -1.74 -7.88 -16.55
CA ILE A 75 -1.78 -9.32 -16.23
C ILE A 75 -0.39 -9.83 -15.82
N ARG A 76 0.69 -9.37 -16.48
CA ARG A 76 2.06 -9.76 -16.11
C ARG A 76 2.44 -9.25 -14.70
N ARG A 77 2.05 -8.03 -14.35
CA ARG A 77 2.29 -7.45 -13.02
C ARG A 77 1.47 -8.19 -11.95
N ASP A 78 0.20 -8.45 -12.22
CA ASP A 78 -0.67 -9.21 -11.31
C ASP A 78 -0.19 -10.66 -11.11
N LYS A 79 0.25 -11.34 -12.18
CA LYS A 79 0.87 -12.68 -12.06
C LYS A 79 2.15 -12.66 -11.22
N ARG A 80 2.96 -11.59 -11.29
CA ARG A 80 4.12 -11.42 -10.40
C ARG A 80 3.69 -11.19 -8.95
N ARG A 81 2.66 -10.37 -8.73
CA ARG A 81 2.05 -10.13 -7.40
C ARG A 81 1.53 -11.43 -6.79
N LYS A 82 0.75 -12.22 -7.54
CA LYS A 82 0.17 -13.49 -7.12
C LYS A 82 1.22 -14.60 -6.96
N LYS A 83 2.24 -14.67 -7.82
CA LYS A 83 3.38 -15.59 -7.62
C LYS A 83 4.20 -15.24 -6.38
N GLY A 84 4.27 -13.97 -5.97
CA GLY A 84 4.81 -13.56 -4.67
C GLY A 84 3.91 -13.93 -3.49
N ALA A 85 2.59 -14.01 -3.68
CA ALA A 85 1.62 -14.33 -2.63
C ALA A 85 1.35 -15.84 -2.43
N ALA A 86 1.68 -16.69 -3.41
CA ALA A 86 1.40 -18.14 -3.38
C ALA A 86 2.56 -19.01 -2.85
N GLY A 87 3.62 -18.41 -2.31
CA GLY A 87 4.75 -19.11 -1.71
C GLY A 87 4.67 -19.17 -0.19
N THR A 88 4.12 -20.24 0.38
CA THR A 88 4.36 -20.65 1.78
C THR A 88 5.77 -21.22 1.96
N GLY A 89 6.78 -20.49 1.50
CA GLY A 89 8.17 -20.93 1.56
C GLY A 89 9.10 -19.85 1.03
N THR A 90 9.80 -19.20 1.96
CA THR A 90 11.18 -18.72 1.79
C THR A 90 11.53 -18.20 0.39
N SER A 91 11.26 -16.93 0.09
CA SER A 91 12.07 -16.20 -0.90
C SER A 91 11.96 -14.68 -0.74
N GLN A 92 13.08 -14.09 -0.31
CA GLN A 92 13.52 -12.70 -0.48
C GLN A 92 12.73 -11.61 0.25
N GLY A 93 12.85 -11.59 1.57
CA GLY A 93 12.76 -10.34 2.31
C GLY A 93 14.12 -9.64 2.38
N VAL A 94 14.14 -8.31 2.44
CA VAL A 94 15.35 -7.56 2.81
C VAL A 94 15.44 -7.57 4.33
N MET A 95 16.52 -8.10 4.88
CA MET A 95 16.78 -8.13 6.32
C MET A 95 17.86 -7.09 6.65
N GLY A 96 17.72 -6.42 7.78
CA GLY A 96 18.71 -5.43 8.22
C GLY A 96 18.52 -5.04 9.69
N ASP A 97 19.30 -4.05 10.10
CA ASP A 97 19.35 -3.54 11.47
C ASP A 97 18.95 -2.07 11.50
N LEU A 98 18.13 -1.67 12.47
CA LEU A 98 17.61 -0.31 12.62
C LEU A 98 18.70 0.71 13.00
N THR A 99 19.83 0.25 13.53
CA THR A 99 21.01 1.10 13.76
C THR A 99 21.69 1.52 12.45
N ILE A 100 21.47 0.77 11.36
CA ILE A 100 22.02 1.05 10.03
C ILE A 100 21.01 1.82 9.19
N LEU A 101 19.74 1.44 9.24
CA LEU A 101 18.66 2.04 8.46
C LEU A 101 17.41 2.19 9.34
N GLY A 102 17.10 3.42 9.74
CA GLY A 102 16.00 3.69 10.65
C GLY A 102 14.63 3.47 10.01
N VAL A 103 13.59 3.43 10.84
CA VAL A 103 12.19 3.35 10.38
C VAL A 103 11.83 4.46 9.36
N PRO A 104 12.24 5.73 9.53
CA PRO A 104 11.97 6.78 8.54
C PRO A 104 12.58 6.47 7.17
N ASP A 105 13.81 5.97 7.12
CA ASP A 105 14.53 5.66 5.88
C ASP A 105 13.87 4.49 5.14
N ILE A 106 13.42 3.48 5.88
CA ILE A 106 12.67 2.34 5.35
C ILE A 106 11.36 2.83 4.72
N VAL A 107 10.60 3.65 5.45
CA VAL A 107 9.32 4.22 4.98
C VAL A 107 9.56 5.03 3.70
N GLN A 108 10.56 5.91 3.69
CA GLN A 108 10.91 6.73 2.54
C GLN A 108 11.28 5.88 1.32
N THR A 109 12.11 4.83 1.52
CA THR A 109 12.53 3.93 0.44
C THR A 109 11.34 3.20 -0.18
N LEU A 110 10.41 2.70 0.64
CA LEU A 110 9.23 1.99 0.16
C LEU A 110 8.21 2.92 -0.49
N HIS A 111 8.05 4.13 0.04
CA HIS A 111 7.19 5.18 -0.52
C HIS A 111 7.66 5.60 -1.91
N LEU A 112 8.92 6.04 -2.05
CA LEU A 112 9.49 6.46 -3.35
C LEU A 112 9.49 5.33 -4.38
N GLY A 113 9.72 4.09 -3.94
CA GLY A 113 9.70 2.90 -4.78
C GLY A 113 8.30 2.39 -5.14
N LEU A 114 7.23 3.04 -4.67
CA LEU A 114 5.83 2.64 -4.80
C LEU A 114 5.62 1.16 -4.44
N LYS A 115 6.31 0.70 -3.38
CA LYS A 115 6.36 -0.73 -3.04
C LYS A 115 5.10 -1.15 -2.29
N THR A 116 4.67 -2.37 -2.57
CA THR A 116 3.71 -3.11 -1.75
C THR A 116 4.50 -4.14 -0.96
N ALA A 117 4.48 -4.03 0.37
CA ALA A 117 5.31 -4.84 1.27
C ALA A 117 4.80 -4.77 2.71
N CYS A 118 5.26 -5.71 3.54
CA CYS A 118 5.15 -5.62 5.00
C CYS A 118 6.56 -5.46 5.57
N VAL A 119 6.75 -4.45 6.41
CA VAL A 119 7.94 -4.30 7.24
C VAL A 119 7.62 -4.89 8.61
N LEU A 120 8.45 -5.82 9.07
CA LEU A 120 8.40 -6.37 10.42
C LEU A 120 9.60 -5.81 11.19
N LEU A 121 9.34 -5.16 12.31
CA LEU A 121 10.34 -4.57 13.20
C LEU A 121 10.39 -5.38 14.49
N ARG A 122 11.58 -5.69 14.99
CA ARG A 122 11.78 -6.45 16.24
C ARG A 122 12.91 -5.87 17.08
N ALA A 123 12.61 -5.44 18.30
CA ALA A 123 13.58 -4.97 19.29
C ALA A 123 13.46 -5.72 20.63
N GLY A 124 13.27 -7.05 20.57
CA GLY A 124 12.96 -7.87 21.76
C GLY A 124 11.47 -7.83 22.13
N GLN A 125 11.05 -8.62 23.14
CA GLN A 125 9.68 -8.54 23.65
C GLN A 125 9.58 -7.44 24.72
N PRO A 126 8.59 -6.54 24.67
CA PRO A 126 7.35 -6.59 23.87
C PRO A 126 7.39 -5.83 22.53
N ASP A 127 8.53 -5.26 22.14
CA ASP A 127 8.63 -4.31 21.02
C ASP A 127 8.84 -5.00 19.66
N GLU A 128 7.79 -5.70 19.21
CA GLU A 128 7.61 -6.18 17.82
C GLU A 128 6.40 -5.49 17.17
N GLY A 129 6.50 -5.14 15.90
CA GLY A 129 5.35 -4.66 15.14
C GLY A 129 5.54 -4.61 13.64
N ARG A 130 4.46 -4.27 12.95
CA ARG A 130 4.32 -4.38 11.50
C ARG A 130 3.82 -3.08 10.89
N ILE A 131 4.38 -2.75 9.72
CA ILE A 131 3.96 -1.63 8.88
C ILE A 131 3.64 -2.20 7.49
N TYR A 132 2.40 -2.05 7.05
CA TYR A 132 1.91 -2.57 5.78
C TYR A 132 1.80 -1.46 4.74
N PHE A 133 2.52 -1.64 3.64
CA PHE A 133 2.55 -0.74 2.50
C PHE A 133 1.74 -1.30 1.32
N THR A 134 0.96 -0.43 0.68
CA THR A 134 0.29 -0.67 -0.59
C THR A 134 0.62 0.48 -1.54
N ASN A 135 1.28 0.18 -2.65
CA ASN A 135 1.69 1.19 -3.65
C ASN A 135 2.45 2.39 -3.04
N GLY A 136 3.40 2.12 -2.14
CA GLY A 136 4.18 3.16 -1.44
C GLY A 136 3.46 3.82 -0.26
N ARG A 137 2.17 3.52 -0.06
CA ARG A 137 1.37 4.12 1.01
C ARG A 137 1.22 3.19 2.20
N ILE A 138 1.31 3.71 3.41
CA ILE A 138 1.00 2.94 4.62
C ILE A 138 -0.51 2.76 4.69
N SER A 139 -0.92 1.51 4.81
CA SER A 139 -2.33 1.11 4.88
C SER A 139 -2.73 0.67 6.28
N HIS A 140 -1.79 0.11 7.04
CA HIS A 140 -2.03 -0.41 8.37
C HIS A 140 -0.71 -0.53 9.13
N CYS A 141 -0.76 -0.27 10.44
CA CYS A 141 0.31 -0.57 11.37
C CYS A 141 -0.25 -1.27 12.61
N GLU A 142 0.54 -2.14 13.22
CA GLU A 142 0.18 -2.82 14.47
C GLU A 142 1.44 -3.09 15.31
N THR A 143 1.35 -2.87 16.63
CA THR A 143 2.37 -3.26 17.61
C THR A 143 1.74 -3.39 18.99
N GLY A 144 1.93 -4.52 19.66
CA GLY A 144 1.18 -4.85 20.88
C GLY A 144 -0.33 -4.68 20.68
N ASP A 145 -0.95 -3.85 21.53
CA ASP A 145 -2.38 -3.52 21.47
C ASP A 145 -2.70 -2.26 20.63
N LEU A 146 -1.67 -1.59 20.10
CA LEU A 146 -1.84 -0.40 19.28
C LEU A 146 -2.06 -0.76 17.81
N LEU A 147 -2.93 -0.01 17.14
CA LEU A 147 -3.20 -0.09 15.71
C LEU A 147 -3.09 1.30 15.07
N GLY A 148 -2.85 1.34 13.76
CA GLY A 148 -2.90 2.58 12.98
C GLY A 148 -1.76 3.55 13.28
N GLU A 149 -2.07 4.84 13.27
CA GLU A 149 -1.08 5.91 13.45
C GLU A 149 -0.38 5.83 14.82
N GLU A 150 -1.12 5.49 15.88
CA GLU A 150 -0.53 5.30 17.22
C GLU A 150 0.45 4.11 17.26
N ALA A 151 0.16 3.03 16.54
CA ALA A 151 1.13 1.95 16.37
C ALA A 151 2.37 2.43 15.61
N PHE A 152 2.19 3.22 14.55
CA PHE A 152 3.30 3.79 13.80
C PHE A 152 4.18 4.68 14.66
N TYR A 153 3.61 5.59 15.45
CA TYR A 153 4.39 6.49 16.31
C TYR A 153 5.21 5.73 17.35
N ARG A 154 4.68 4.63 17.88
CA ARG A 154 5.44 3.74 18.76
C ARG A 154 6.59 3.06 18.01
N LEU A 155 6.35 2.53 16.82
CA LEU A 155 7.38 1.89 16.00
C LEU A 155 8.46 2.88 15.53
N LEU A 156 8.09 4.12 15.24
CA LEU A 156 9.04 5.18 14.81
C LEU A 156 10.10 5.48 15.88
N ARG A 157 9.80 5.20 17.16
CA ARG A 157 10.73 5.40 18.28
C ARG A 157 11.81 4.33 18.36
N MET A 158 11.66 3.21 17.65
CA MET A 158 12.64 2.12 17.67
C MET A 158 13.95 2.58 17.01
N GLN A 159 15.03 2.63 17.79
CA GLN A 159 16.36 3.02 17.31
C GLN A 159 17.30 1.83 17.09
N GLU A 160 16.95 0.67 17.63
CA GLU A 160 17.71 -0.56 17.54
C GLU A 160 16.78 -1.74 17.29
N GLY A 161 17.35 -2.85 16.82
CA GLY A 161 16.60 -4.06 16.51
C GLY A 161 16.63 -4.44 15.04
N ALA A 162 16.17 -5.65 14.74
CA ALA A 162 16.17 -6.17 13.39
C ALA A 162 14.89 -5.78 12.65
N PHE A 163 15.00 -5.54 11.35
CA PHE A 163 13.86 -5.41 10.46
C PHE A 163 13.88 -6.47 9.34
N VAL A 164 12.69 -6.82 8.87
CA VAL A 164 12.48 -7.67 7.69
C VAL A 164 11.42 -7.05 6.79
N ILE A 165 11.78 -6.73 5.56
CA ILE A 165 10.85 -6.25 4.53
C ILE A 165 10.44 -7.42 3.67
N THR A 166 9.17 -7.83 3.74
CA THR A 166 8.61 -8.89 2.90
C THR A 166 7.80 -8.27 1.76
N HIS A 167 8.30 -8.41 0.52
CA HIS A 167 7.64 -7.86 -0.65
C HIS A 167 6.32 -8.57 -0.97
N GLY A 168 5.34 -7.81 -1.47
CA GLY A 168 4.04 -8.34 -1.92
C GLY A 168 3.09 -8.75 -0.79
N GLN A 169 3.55 -8.77 0.46
CA GLN A 169 2.70 -9.03 1.62
C GLN A 169 1.78 -7.84 1.88
N THR A 170 0.47 -8.11 1.93
CA THR A 170 -0.58 -7.13 2.18
C THR A 170 -1.46 -7.55 3.35
N THR A 171 -2.33 -6.64 3.79
CA THR A 171 -3.39 -6.91 4.76
C THR A 171 -4.71 -6.31 4.25
N LYS A 172 -5.84 -6.86 4.72
CA LYS A 172 -7.18 -6.29 4.46
C LYS A 172 -7.52 -5.16 5.43
N LYS A 173 -6.82 -5.07 6.56
CA LYS A 173 -7.02 -4.00 7.54
C LYS A 173 -6.59 -2.66 6.92
N ARG A 174 -7.38 -1.61 7.13
CA ARG A 174 -7.02 -0.23 6.84
C ARG A 174 -7.29 0.60 8.08
N THR A 175 -6.23 1.14 8.67
CA THR A 175 -6.31 1.86 9.96
C THR A 175 -5.44 3.11 9.97
N VAL A 176 -4.94 3.50 8.80
CA VAL A 176 -4.11 4.68 8.60
C VAL A 176 -4.76 5.46 7.48
N ASP A 177 -5.14 6.69 7.77
CA ASP A 177 -5.78 7.60 6.82
C ASP A 177 -4.85 8.75 6.45
N MET A 178 -3.91 9.11 7.32
CA MET A 178 -2.93 10.17 7.11
C MET A 178 -1.80 9.76 6.15
N ASP A 179 -1.22 10.77 5.48
CA ASP A 179 -0.07 10.61 4.61
C ASP A 179 1.20 10.22 5.39
N GLU A 180 2.07 9.40 4.78
CA GLU A 180 3.26 8.86 5.46
C GLU A 180 4.23 9.95 5.92
N MET A 181 4.39 11.02 5.13
CA MET A 181 5.30 12.11 5.47
C MET A 181 4.74 12.96 6.61
N GLN A 182 3.42 13.15 6.64
CA GLN A 182 2.75 13.80 7.76
C GLN A 182 2.89 12.99 9.05
N MET A 183 2.74 11.67 8.97
CA MET A 183 2.98 10.78 10.10
C MET A 183 4.43 10.84 10.60
N ILE A 184 5.43 10.87 9.70
CA ILE A 184 6.83 11.00 10.11
C ILE A 184 7.08 12.32 10.84
N LEU A 185 6.60 13.45 10.30
CA LEU A 185 6.78 14.76 10.90
C LEU A 185 6.10 14.87 12.27
N GLU A 186 4.85 14.40 12.37
CA GLU A 186 4.11 14.37 13.63
C GLU A 186 4.78 13.46 14.66
N GLY A 187 5.28 12.30 14.22
CA GLY A 187 6.01 11.38 15.08
C GLY A 187 7.31 11.99 15.64
N PHE A 188 8.07 12.71 14.81
CA PHE A 188 9.26 13.44 15.29
C PHE A 188 8.91 14.57 16.25
N ARG A 189 7.84 15.33 15.99
CA ARG A 189 7.36 16.37 16.90
C ARG A 189 7.09 15.81 18.30
N ARG A 190 6.38 14.68 18.38
CA ARG A 190 6.07 14.00 19.65
C ARG A 190 7.33 13.53 20.38
N ILE A 191 8.31 12.98 19.65
CA ILE A 191 9.59 12.52 20.23
C ILE A 191 10.37 13.69 20.83
N ASP A 192 10.39 14.84 20.15
CA ASP A 192 11.10 16.02 20.64
C ASP A 192 10.42 16.66 21.86
N GLU A 193 9.09 16.60 21.95
CA GLU A 193 8.33 17.08 23.10
C GLU A 193 8.62 16.24 24.36
N GLU A 194 8.59 14.90 24.25
CA GLU A 194 8.92 14.01 25.38
C GLU A 194 10.36 14.19 25.88
N LYS A 195 11.31 14.44 24.99
CA LYS A 195 12.71 14.71 25.38
C LYS A 195 12.85 15.99 26.20
N LYS A 196 12.07 17.04 25.87
CA LYS A 196 12.08 18.31 26.60
C LYS A 196 11.46 18.17 27.99
N GLU A 197 10.37 17.41 28.11
CA GLU A 197 9.73 17.14 29.41
C GLU A 197 10.67 16.37 30.35
N ASN A 198 11.37 15.35 29.85
CA ASN A 198 12.31 14.54 30.65
C ASN A 198 13.61 15.28 31.05
N THR A 199 13.95 16.40 30.41
CA THR A 199 15.15 17.20 30.75
C THR A 199 14.84 18.31 31.77
N THR A 200 13.56 18.57 32.04
CA THR A 200 13.10 19.69 32.89
C THR A 200 12.59 19.21 34.27
N GLY A 201 12.63 17.91 34.54
CA GLY A 201 12.31 17.30 35.85
C GLY A 201 13.55 16.71 36.53
#